data_AF-A0A0R3PV36-F1
#
_entry.id   AF-A0A0R3PV36-F1
#
_cell.length_a   1.000
_cell.length_b   1.000
_cell.length_c   1.000
_cell.angle_alpha   90.00
_cell.angle_beta   90.00
_cell.angle_gamma   90.00
#
_symmetry.space_group_name_H-M   'P 1'
#
loop_
_entity.id
_entity.type
_entity.pdbx_description
1 polymer ?
#
loop_
_entity_poly.entity_id
_entity_poly.type
_entity_poly.pdbx_seq_one_letter_code
_entity_poly.pdbx_strand_id
1 'polypeptide(L)'
;MLAVHLKIYPIIYLPSIFLHLCRLSARFGVSDLFKQIFSNWKGFAFISVGSFASVVLFFYWIYGEVFLEEFLLYHIKRRDIRHNFSAYFYLLYLIDEEESISKLVGFLAFLPQLFLVVYFSFRYHDDLPFCWFLTTFAFVTYNKVCTSQYFVWYIISLKELVLLITVWFASQGLWLLFAYLFEFQGWHTFECMWAASLVFLLVNTHIMTRLICTYSPPSSSLKVKTE
;
A
#
# COMPACT_ATOMS: atom_id res chain seq x y z
N MET A 1 -9.25 18.55 2.06
CA MET A 1 -8.38 17.69 2.89
C MET A 1 -9.13 16.57 3.62
N LEU A 2 -10.30 16.82 4.23
CA LEU A 2 -11.11 15.78 4.91
C LEU A 2 -11.45 14.56 4.01
N ALA A 3 -11.74 14.80 2.73
CA ALA A 3 -12.07 13.75 1.76
C ALA A 3 -10.94 12.74 1.49
N VAL A 4 -9.67 13.09 1.74
CA VAL A 4 -8.54 12.15 1.62
C VAL A 4 -8.46 11.23 2.84
N HIS A 5 -8.81 11.75 4.03
CA HIS A 5 -8.86 10.99 5.27
C HIS A 5 -10.08 10.08 5.39
N LEU A 6 -11.15 10.38 4.64
CA LEU A 6 -12.33 9.51 4.55
C LEU A 6 -12.13 8.34 3.58
N LYS A 7 -11.14 8.38 2.67
CA LYS A 7 -10.91 7.25 1.75
C LYS A 7 -10.57 5.99 2.53
N ILE A 8 -10.81 4.83 1.92
CA ILE A 8 -10.58 3.51 2.55
C ILE A 8 -9.09 3.24 2.84
N TYR A 9 -8.17 3.92 2.15
CA TYR A 9 -6.73 3.63 2.21
C TYR A 9 -6.07 3.63 3.60
N PRO A 10 -6.46 4.44 4.61
CA PRO A 10 -5.92 4.36 5.97
C PRO A 10 -6.15 3.02 6.67
N ILE A 11 -7.02 2.14 6.13
CA ILE A 11 -7.24 0.79 6.66
C ILE A 11 -5.94 -0.03 6.72
N ILE A 12 -4.99 0.24 5.82
CA ILE A 12 -3.70 -0.46 5.78
C ILE A 12 -2.83 -0.19 7.02
N TYR A 13 -3.11 0.89 7.77
CA TYR A 13 -2.36 1.23 8.98
C TYR A 13 -2.97 0.61 10.24
N LEU A 14 -4.22 0.14 10.20
CA LEU A 14 -4.89 -0.44 11.37
C LEU A 14 -4.11 -1.60 12.01
N PRO A 15 -3.50 -2.54 11.26
CA PRO A 15 -2.72 -3.62 11.88
C PRO A 15 -1.53 -3.07 12.68
N SER A 16 -0.79 -2.09 12.15
CA SER A 16 0.35 -1.48 12.86
C SER A 16 -0.10 -0.72 14.12
N ILE A 17 -1.21 0.03 14.05
CA ILE A 17 -1.78 0.75 15.19
C ILE A 17 -2.22 -0.23 16.28
N PHE A 18 -2.92 -1.29 15.89
CA PHE A 18 -3.36 -2.34 16.80
C PHE A 18 -2.19 -2.99 17.54
N LEU A 19 -1.15 -3.39 16.81
CA LEU A 19 0.03 -4.03 17.38
C LEU A 19 0.81 -3.09 18.31
N HIS A 20 0.94 -1.80 17.93
CA HIS A 20 1.55 -0.78 18.78
C HIS A 20 0.77 -0.57 20.08
N LEU A 21 -0.56 -0.49 20.00
CA LEU A 21 -1.45 -0.34 21.17
C LEU A 21 -1.44 -1.57 22.08
N CYS A 22 -1.28 -2.77 21.51
CA CYS A 22 -1.17 -4.00 22.30
C CYS A 22 0.09 -4.02 23.20
N ARG A 23 1.06 -3.11 22.98
CA ARG A 23 2.35 -3.06 23.70
C ARG A 23 2.95 -4.45 23.79
N LEU A 24 3.15 -5.08 22.63
CA LEU A 24 3.69 -6.43 22.54
C LEU A 24 5.05 -6.46 23.22
N SER A 25 5.11 -7.07 24.40
CA SER A 25 6.37 -7.18 25.14
C SER A 25 7.16 -8.32 24.53
N ALA A 26 8.32 -8.02 23.94
CA ALA A 26 9.23 -8.97 23.30
C ALA A 26 9.81 -10.05 24.25
N ARG A 27 9.32 -10.13 25.50
CA ARG A 27 9.77 -11.06 26.54
C ARG A 27 8.97 -12.37 26.61
N PHE A 28 7.94 -12.56 25.79
CA PHE A 28 7.06 -13.73 25.89
C PHE A 28 7.04 -14.60 24.63
N GLY A 29 6.77 -15.89 24.81
CA GLY A 29 6.73 -16.88 23.72
C GLY A 29 5.55 -16.65 22.75
N VAL A 30 5.60 -17.33 21.60
CA VAL A 30 4.59 -17.21 20.52
C VAL A 30 3.16 -17.44 21.03
N SER A 31 2.96 -18.35 21.98
CA SER A 31 1.64 -18.63 22.59
C SER A 31 1.06 -17.43 23.34
N ASP A 32 1.89 -16.69 24.08
CA ASP A 32 1.45 -15.53 24.86
C ASP A 32 1.17 -14.32 23.96
N LEU A 33 1.92 -14.18 22.86
CA LEU A 33 1.65 -13.21 21.80
C LEU A 33 0.23 -13.40 21.22
N PHE A 34 -0.12 -14.63 20.84
CA PHE A 34 -1.46 -14.93 20.31
C PHE A 34 -2.56 -14.65 21.33
N LYS A 35 -2.35 -14.98 22.60
CA LYS A 35 -3.31 -14.67 23.68
C LYS A 35 -3.52 -13.16 23.84
N GLN A 36 -2.45 -12.37 23.84
CA GLN A 36 -2.52 -10.92 24.00
C GLN A 36 -3.23 -10.26 22.81
N ILE A 37 -2.91 -10.69 21.58
CA ILE A 37 -3.60 -10.26 20.36
C ILE A 37 -5.10 -10.59 20.46
N PHE A 38 -5.46 -11.84 20.77
CA PHE A 38 -6.86 -12.25 20.79
C PHE A 38 -7.68 -11.55 21.89
N SER A 39 -7.07 -11.31 23.05
CA SER A 39 -7.69 -10.57 24.16
C SER A 39 -7.99 -9.12 23.78
N ASN A 40 -7.02 -8.44 23.17
CA ASN A 40 -7.15 -7.02 22.80
C ASN A 40 -7.93 -6.80 21.49
N TRP A 41 -7.99 -7.81 20.62
CA TRP A 41 -8.64 -7.72 19.31
C TRP A 41 -10.10 -7.30 19.42
N LYS A 42 -10.85 -7.83 20.41
CA LYS A 42 -12.29 -7.57 20.53
C LYS A 42 -12.59 -6.08 20.75
N GLY A 43 -11.84 -5.43 21.64
CA GLY A 43 -12.02 -3.99 21.92
C GLY A 43 -11.60 -3.12 20.75
N PHE A 44 -10.46 -3.43 20.13
CA PHE A 44 -9.98 -2.70 18.96
C PHE A 44 -10.91 -2.85 17.75
N ALA A 45 -11.38 -4.07 17.48
CA ALA A 45 -12.34 -4.35 16.42
C ALA A 45 -13.66 -3.62 16.67
N PHE A 46 -14.16 -3.61 17.91
CA PHE A 46 -15.37 -2.88 18.26
C PHE A 46 -15.26 -1.38 17.98
N ILE A 47 -14.16 -0.74 18.40
CA ILE A 47 -13.94 0.69 18.18
C ILE A 47 -13.73 1.00 16.68
N SER A 48 -12.88 0.22 16.00
CA SER A 48 -12.52 0.48 14.61
C SER A 48 -13.69 0.18 13.65
N VAL A 49 -14.35 -0.96 13.82
CA VAL A 49 -15.54 -1.31 13.01
C VAL A 49 -16.71 -0.41 13.37
N GLY A 50 -16.91 -0.10 14.65
CA GLY A 50 -18.00 0.79 15.09
C GLY A 50 -17.85 2.21 14.55
N SER A 51 -16.64 2.78 14.59
CA SER A 51 -16.37 4.12 14.01
C SER A 51 -16.46 4.13 12.48
N PHE A 52 -16.00 3.09 11.80
CA PHE A 52 -16.16 2.97 10.35
C PHE A 52 -17.63 2.82 9.96
N ALA A 53 -18.36 1.92 10.63
CA ALA A 53 -19.78 1.68 10.38
C ALA A 53 -20.63 2.92 10.65
N SER A 54 -20.34 3.69 11.71
CA SER A 54 -21.09 4.92 11.98
C SER A 54 -20.91 5.96 10.88
N VAL A 55 -19.69 6.13 10.37
CA VAL A 55 -19.41 7.03 9.24
C VAL A 55 -20.10 6.56 7.96
N VAL A 56 -20.00 5.26 7.64
CA VAL A 56 -20.65 4.68 6.45
C VAL A 56 -22.17 4.80 6.52
N LEU A 57 -22.78 4.48 7.67
CA LEU A 57 -24.23 4.59 7.87
C LEU A 57 -24.70 6.04 7.82
N PHE A 58 -23.95 6.97 8.41
CA PHE A 58 -24.26 8.39 8.36
C PHE A 58 -24.26 8.93 6.92
N PHE A 59 -23.23 8.61 6.14
CA PHE A 59 -23.17 9.05 4.74
C PHE A 59 -24.15 8.32 3.83
N TYR A 60 -24.41 7.03 4.08
CA TYR A 60 -25.47 6.30 3.39
C TYR A 60 -26.86 6.91 3.67
N TRP A 61 -27.11 7.37 4.90
CA TRP A 61 -28.37 8.03 5.22
C TRP A 61 -28.57 9.35 4.45
N ILE A 62 -27.50 10.10 4.18
CA ILE A 62 -27.56 11.37 3.43
C ILE A 62 -27.61 11.15 1.91
N TYR A 63 -26.79 10.22 1.38
CA TYR A 63 -26.50 10.11 -0.05
C TYR A 63 -27.02 8.81 -0.69
N GLY A 64 -27.49 7.85 0.09
CA GLY A 64 -28.04 6.58 -0.38
C GLY A 64 -27.03 5.70 -1.14
N GLU A 65 -27.55 4.96 -2.12
CA GLU A 65 -26.79 4.00 -2.94
C GLU A 65 -25.62 4.63 -3.72
N VAL A 66 -25.76 5.90 -4.13
CA VAL A 66 -24.71 6.62 -4.86
C VAL A 66 -23.43 6.70 -4.03
N PHE A 67 -23.55 6.88 -2.71
CA PHE A 67 -22.38 6.86 -1.82
C PHE A 67 -21.72 5.49 -1.80
N LEU A 68 -22.46 4.39 -1.69
CA LEU A 68 -21.86 3.05 -1.65
C LEU A 68 -21.14 2.69 -2.95
N GLU A 69 -21.73 3.01 -4.10
CA GLU A 69 -21.09 2.76 -5.39
C GLU A 69 -19.79 3.57 -5.52
N GLU A 70 -19.80 4.88 -5.28
CA GLU A 70 -18.61 5.71 -5.48
C GLU A 70 -17.53 5.53 -4.40
N PHE A 71 -17.94 5.31 -3.14
CA PHE A 71 -17.02 5.23 -2.01
C PHE A 71 -16.38 3.85 -1.86
N LEU A 72 -17.17 2.78 -2.01
CA LEU A 72 -16.78 1.40 -1.68
C LEU A 72 -16.64 0.55 -2.94
N LEU A 73 -17.72 0.39 -3.69
CA LEU A 73 -17.78 -0.62 -4.77
C LEU A 73 -16.91 -0.23 -5.97
N TYR A 74 -16.83 1.06 -6.29
CA TYR A 74 -15.98 1.58 -7.36
C TYR A 74 -14.51 1.20 -7.13
N HIS A 75 -14.00 1.29 -5.90
CA HIS A 75 -12.60 0.97 -5.60
C HIS A 75 -12.29 -0.53 -5.69
N ILE A 76 -13.29 -1.39 -5.46
CA ILE A 76 -13.15 -2.84 -5.61
C ILE A 76 -13.16 -3.24 -7.10
N LYS A 77 -14.09 -2.65 -7.88
CA LYS A 77 -14.30 -2.95 -9.30
C LYS A 77 -13.24 -2.32 -10.20
N ARG A 78 -12.63 -1.20 -9.80
CA ARG A 78 -11.72 -0.41 -10.65
C ARG A 78 -10.55 -1.24 -11.18
N ARG A 79 -10.41 -1.22 -12.50
CA ARG A 79 -9.27 -1.72 -13.27
C ARG A 79 -8.80 -0.58 -14.16
N ASP A 80 -7.53 -0.25 -14.06
CA ASP A 80 -6.92 0.78 -14.90
C ASP A 80 -5.84 0.08 -15.73
N ILE A 81 -6.15 -0.21 -16.99
CA ILE A 81 -5.29 -1.02 -17.87
C ILE A 81 -4.42 -0.16 -18.81
N ARG A 82 -4.75 1.14 -18.98
CA ARG A 82 -4.07 2.01 -19.95
C ARG A 82 -2.97 2.88 -19.33
N HIS A 83 -3.21 3.46 -18.15
CA HIS A 83 -2.29 4.42 -17.55
C HIS A 83 -1.78 3.93 -16.19
N ASN A 84 -1.11 2.78 -16.23
CA ASN A 84 -0.80 2.01 -15.03
C ASN A 84 0.64 1.51 -15.05
N PHE A 85 1.44 1.99 -14.08
CA PHE A 85 2.83 1.59 -13.90
C PHE A 85 2.98 0.17 -13.31
N SER A 86 1.88 -0.45 -12.89
CA SER A 86 1.89 -1.78 -12.28
C SER A 86 2.36 -2.85 -13.27
N ALA A 87 3.22 -3.77 -12.85
CA ALA A 87 3.58 -4.93 -13.65
C ALA A 87 2.37 -5.80 -14.06
N TYR A 88 1.25 -5.69 -13.33
CA TYR A 88 0.02 -6.42 -13.61
C TYR A 88 -0.80 -5.86 -14.79
N PHE A 89 -0.55 -4.63 -15.26
CA PHE A 89 -1.42 -4.01 -16.28
C PHE A 89 -1.50 -4.86 -17.55
N TYR A 90 -0.36 -5.39 -18.01
CA TYR A 90 -0.28 -6.14 -19.27
C TYR A 90 -0.99 -7.49 -19.16
N LEU A 91 -0.78 -8.20 -18.04
CA LEU A 91 -1.49 -9.45 -17.79
C LEU A 91 -3.00 -9.23 -17.74
N LEU A 92 -3.45 -8.19 -17.02
CA LEU A 92 -4.87 -7.85 -16.91
C LEU A 92 -5.47 -7.41 -18.25
N TYR A 93 -4.69 -6.77 -19.12
CA TYR A 93 -5.09 -6.42 -20.48
C TYR A 93 -5.32 -7.66 -21.35
N LEU A 94 -4.40 -8.64 -21.31
CA LEU A 94 -4.51 -9.86 -22.12
C LEU A 94 -5.70 -10.75 -21.77
N ILE A 95 -6.16 -10.70 -20.50
CA ILE A 95 -7.26 -11.53 -20.00
C ILE A 95 -8.56 -10.74 -19.83
N ASP A 96 -8.63 -9.50 -20.30
CA ASP A 96 -9.76 -8.60 -20.03
C ASP A 96 -11.09 -9.13 -20.60
N GLU A 97 -11.03 -9.85 -21.73
CA GLU A 97 -12.20 -10.48 -22.35
C GLU A 97 -12.82 -11.59 -21.48
N GLU A 98 -12.02 -12.25 -20.64
CA GLU A 98 -12.47 -13.32 -19.76
C GLU A 98 -12.74 -12.80 -18.34
N GLU A 99 -13.98 -12.34 -18.11
CA GLU A 99 -14.37 -11.63 -16.88
C GLU A 99 -14.02 -12.42 -15.60
N SER A 100 -14.26 -13.73 -15.58
CA SER A 100 -14.03 -14.61 -14.42
C SER A 100 -12.54 -14.73 -14.09
N ILE A 101 -11.71 -14.99 -15.10
CA ILE A 101 -10.25 -15.11 -14.96
C ILE A 101 -9.65 -13.76 -14.56
N SER A 102 -10.08 -12.67 -15.20
CA SER A 102 -9.65 -11.32 -14.87
C SER A 102 -10.01 -10.93 -13.43
N LYS A 103 -11.17 -11.34 -12.92
CA LYS A 103 -11.56 -11.14 -11.50
C LYS A 103 -10.64 -11.93 -10.57
N LEU A 104 -10.38 -13.19 -10.88
CA LEU A 104 -9.50 -14.04 -10.08
C LEU A 104 -8.06 -13.50 -10.04
N VAL A 105 -7.49 -13.17 -11.19
CA VAL A 105 -6.13 -12.60 -11.29
C VAL A 105 -6.05 -11.26 -10.58
N GLY A 106 -7.06 -10.39 -10.75
CA GLY A 106 -7.15 -9.14 -10.02
C GLY A 106 -7.22 -9.30 -8.49
N PHE A 107 -7.85 -10.38 -8.00
CA PHE A 107 -7.86 -10.75 -6.59
C PHE A 107 -6.50 -11.30 -6.14
N LEU A 108 -5.87 -12.18 -6.93
CA LEU A 108 -4.56 -12.74 -6.61
C LEU A 108 -3.46 -11.66 -6.56
N ALA A 109 -3.55 -10.65 -7.44
CA ALA A 109 -2.66 -9.48 -7.42
C ALA A 109 -2.77 -8.65 -6.13
N PHE A 110 -3.84 -8.81 -5.34
CA PHE A 110 -3.99 -8.18 -4.03
C PHE A 110 -3.16 -8.89 -2.93
N LEU A 111 -2.83 -10.17 -3.09
CA LEU A 111 -2.19 -10.95 -2.04
C LEU A 111 -0.77 -10.49 -1.67
N PRO A 112 0.13 -10.16 -2.63
CA PRO A 112 1.48 -9.71 -2.31
C PRO A 112 1.50 -8.42 -1.50
N GLN A 113 0.68 -7.43 -1.89
CA GLN A 113 0.56 -6.18 -1.14
C GLN A 113 -0.04 -6.42 0.25
N LEU A 114 -1.06 -7.26 0.39
CA LEU A 114 -1.67 -7.57 1.69
C LEU A 114 -0.64 -8.22 2.63
N PHE A 115 0.11 -9.20 2.12
CA PHE A 115 1.16 -9.86 2.86
C PHE A 115 2.20 -8.85 3.39
N LEU A 116 2.66 -7.94 2.53
CA LEU A 116 3.64 -6.92 2.93
C LEU A 116 3.09 -5.94 3.97
N VAL A 117 1.83 -5.51 3.85
CA VAL A 117 1.17 -4.66 4.87
C VAL A 117 1.19 -5.33 6.24
N VAL A 118 0.83 -6.62 6.29
CA VAL A 118 0.84 -7.39 7.54
C VAL A 118 2.27 -7.56 8.05
N TYR A 119 3.19 -7.98 7.18
CA TYR A 119 4.60 -8.20 7.53
C TYR A 119 5.25 -6.95 8.14
N PHE A 120 5.13 -5.79 7.49
CA PHE A 120 5.72 -4.54 7.99
C PHE A 120 5.05 -4.08 9.28
N SER A 121 3.73 -4.27 9.42
CA SER A 121 3.02 -3.98 10.66
C SER A 121 3.61 -4.79 11.83
N PHE A 122 3.83 -6.10 11.67
CA PHE A 122 4.47 -6.89 12.73
C PHE A 122 5.92 -6.48 12.97
N ARG A 123 6.70 -6.22 11.92
CA ARG A 123 8.13 -5.99 12.04
C ARG A 123 8.52 -4.61 12.59
N TYR A 124 7.70 -3.59 12.31
CA TYR A 124 8.04 -2.19 12.56
C TYR A 124 6.98 -1.42 13.37
N HIS A 125 5.99 -2.08 14.00
CA HIS A 125 4.97 -1.40 14.80
C HIS A 125 5.52 -0.49 15.91
N ASP A 126 6.74 -0.71 16.40
CA ASP A 126 7.39 0.15 17.41
C ASP A 126 7.71 1.56 16.88
N ASP A 127 7.98 1.71 15.57
CA ASP A 127 8.21 2.98 14.87
C ASP A 127 7.12 3.18 13.82
N LEU A 128 5.98 3.75 14.24
CA LEU A 128 4.82 3.95 13.39
C LEU A 128 5.12 4.79 12.14
N PRO A 129 5.84 5.94 12.20
CA PRO A 129 6.19 6.70 11.00
C PRO A 129 6.92 5.86 9.94
N PHE A 130 7.94 5.10 10.34
CA PHE A 130 8.69 4.24 9.42
C PHE A 130 7.82 3.09 8.90
N CYS A 131 7.06 2.45 9.79
CA CYS A 131 6.13 1.38 9.44
C CYS A 131 5.09 1.84 8.42
N TRP A 132 4.45 2.99 8.65
CA TRP A 132 3.44 3.52 7.73
C TRP A 132 4.04 3.85 6.38
N PHE A 133 5.23 4.47 6.35
CA PHE A 133 5.91 4.73 5.09
C PHE A 133 6.17 3.44 4.30
N LEU A 134 6.77 2.41 4.91
CA LEU A 134 7.02 1.13 4.24
C LEU A 134 5.73 0.45 3.79
N THR A 135 4.71 0.46 4.64
CA THR A 135 3.39 -0.10 4.34
C THR A 135 2.77 0.59 3.13
N THR A 136 2.77 1.93 3.07
CA THR A 136 2.26 2.68 1.90
C THR A 136 3.08 2.40 0.66
N PHE A 137 4.41 2.44 0.79
CA PHE A 137 5.33 2.24 -0.33
C PHE A 137 5.15 0.85 -0.95
N ALA A 138 5.03 -0.18 -0.12
CA ALA A 138 4.74 -1.55 -0.55
C ALA A 138 3.32 -1.69 -1.12
N PHE A 139 2.32 -1.11 -0.45
CA PHE A 139 0.93 -1.17 -0.91
C PHE A 139 0.77 -0.61 -2.32
N VAL A 140 1.41 0.53 -2.62
CA VAL A 140 1.35 1.14 -3.95
C VAL A 140 2.22 0.39 -4.96
N THR A 141 3.44 -0.02 -4.58
CA THR A 141 4.39 -0.71 -5.47
C THR A 141 3.84 -2.04 -5.99
N TYR A 142 3.15 -2.81 -5.14
CA TYR A 142 2.61 -4.12 -5.48
C TYR A 142 1.11 -4.08 -5.82
N ASN A 143 0.54 -2.88 -6.01
CA ASN A 143 -0.85 -2.76 -6.42
C ASN A 143 -1.07 -3.15 -7.87
N LYS A 144 -2.23 -3.75 -8.16
CA LYS A 144 -2.70 -3.97 -9.52
C LYS A 144 -2.94 -2.67 -10.29
N VAL A 145 -3.23 -1.56 -9.60
CA VAL A 145 -3.36 -0.20 -10.18
C VAL A 145 -2.38 0.73 -9.49
N CYS A 146 -1.37 1.19 -10.22
CA CYS A 146 -0.32 2.09 -9.75
C CYS A 146 -0.25 3.34 -10.63
N THR A 147 -0.54 4.50 -10.05
CA THR A 147 -0.54 5.80 -10.74
C THR A 147 0.39 6.79 -10.05
N SER A 148 0.88 7.79 -10.80
CA SER A 148 1.85 8.77 -10.32
C SER A 148 1.37 9.65 -9.17
N GLN A 149 0.06 9.73 -8.94
CA GLN A 149 -0.54 10.50 -7.86
C GLN A 149 -0.03 10.09 -6.47
N TYR A 150 0.32 8.81 -6.28
CA TYR A 150 0.78 8.29 -4.98
C TYR A 150 2.24 8.62 -4.68
N PHE A 151 2.99 9.10 -5.66
CA PHE A 151 4.44 9.16 -5.58
C PHE A 151 4.99 10.38 -4.82
N VAL A 152 4.15 11.39 -4.58
CA VAL A 152 4.53 12.61 -3.82
C VAL A 152 5.04 12.26 -2.42
N TRP A 153 4.46 11.22 -1.81
CA TRP A 153 4.86 10.73 -0.49
C TRP A 153 6.29 10.17 -0.47
N TYR A 154 6.79 9.67 -1.60
CA TYR A 154 8.13 9.07 -1.69
C TYR A 154 9.22 10.15 -1.69
N ILE A 155 8.94 11.28 -2.35
CA ILE A 155 9.89 12.39 -2.49
C ILE A 155 10.23 12.99 -1.14
N ILE A 156 9.29 13.01 -0.19
CA ILE A 156 9.51 13.58 1.16
C ILE A 156 10.47 12.73 1.98
N SER A 157 10.34 11.39 1.90
CA SER A 157 11.14 10.46 2.71
C SER A 157 12.49 10.09 2.08
N LEU A 158 12.69 10.33 0.79
CA LEU A 158 13.93 9.96 0.07
C LEU A 158 14.95 11.10 -0.08
N LYS A 159 14.69 12.29 0.50
CA LYS A 159 15.46 13.53 0.24
C LYS A 159 16.97 13.42 0.45
N GLU A 160 17.40 12.54 1.34
CA GLU A 160 18.83 12.34 1.66
C GLU A 160 19.49 11.29 0.75
N LEU A 161 18.73 10.64 -0.13
CA LEU A 161 19.17 9.57 -1.02
C LEU A 161 19.04 10.02 -2.49
N VAL A 162 19.80 11.05 -2.87
CA VAL A 162 19.80 11.65 -4.22
C VAL A 162 19.87 10.58 -5.31
N LEU A 163 20.78 9.61 -5.18
CA LEU A 163 20.91 8.51 -6.15
C LEU A 163 19.62 7.68 -6.29
N LEU A 164 18.93 7.37 -5.19
CA LEU A 164 17.68 6.62 -5.24
C LEU A 164 16.57 7.42 -5.89
N ILE A 165 16.47 8.73 -5.60
CA ILE A 165 15.53 9.63 -6.26
C ILE A 165 15.81 9.69 -7.77
N THR A 166 17.08 9.79 -8.18
CA THR A 166 17.44 9.85 -9.60
C THR A 166 17.05 8.57 -10.34
N VAL A 167 17.39 7.39 -9.79
CA VAL A 167 17.02 6.10 -10.40
C VAL A 167 15.51 5.91 -10.45
N TRP A 168 14.80 6.39 -9.43
CA TRP A 168 13.35 6.34 -9.33
C TRP A 168 12.64 7.26 -10.35
N PHE A 169 13.16 8.47 -10.59
CA PHE A 169 12.65 9.32 -11.68
C PHE A 169 13.00 8.76 -13.06
N ALA A 170 14.20 8.18 -13.21
CA ALA A 170 14.62 7.59 -14.48
C ALA A 170 13.71 6.42 -14.90
N SER A 171 13.31 5.54 -13.98
CA SER A 171 12.39 4.44 -14.30
C SER A 171 10.99 4.93 -14.70
N GLN A 172 10.48 6.00 -14.10
CA GLN A 172 9.25 6.65 -14.54
C GLN A 172 9.39 7.30 -15.90
N GLY A 173 10.49 8.02 -16.14
CA GLY A 173 10.78 8.62 -17.44
C GLY A 173 10.86 7.59 -18.56
N LEU A 174 11.45 6.42 -18.29
CA LEU A 174 11.50 5.30 -19.23
C LEU A 174 10.09 4.80 -19.58
N TRP A 175 9.23 4.62 -18.57
CA TRP A 175 7.85 4.20 -18.79
C TRP A 175 7.06 5.25 -19.60
N LEU A 176 7.19 6.53 -19.23
CA LEU A 176 6.53 7.65 -19.90
C LEU A 176 6.99 7.83 -21.35
N LEU A 177 8.26 7.55 -21.65
CA LEU A 177 8.78 7.57 -23.01
C LEU A 177 8.04 6.57 -23.90
N PHE A 178 7.91 5.31 -23.45
CA PHE A 178 7.18 4.30 -24.22
C PHE A 178 5.69 4.60 -24.29
N ALA A 179 5.08 5.06 -23.20
CA ALA A 179 3.69 5.50 -23.21
C ALA A 179 3.45 6.64 -24.21
N TYR A 180 4.38 7.60 -24.31
CA TYR A 180 4.29 8.68 -25.30
C TYR A 180 4.39 8.17 -26.74
N LEU A 181 5.35 7.29 -27.02
CA LEU A 181 5.53 6.70 -28.35
C LEU A 181 4.30 5.88 -28.76
N PHE A 182 3.70 5.16 -27.81
CA PHE A 182 2.47 4.41 -28.03
C PHE A 182 1.27 5.32 -28.30
N GLU A 183 0.95 6.23 -27.38
CA GLU A 183 -0.31 6.99 -27.40
C GLU A 183 -0.30 8.12 -28.45
N PHE A 184 0.84 8.82 -28.61
CA PHE A 184 0.90 10.02 -29.47
C PHE A 184 1.59 9.78 -30.81
N GLN A 185 2.58 8.88 -30.88
CA GLN A 185 3.29 8.58 -32.12
C GLN A 185 2.73 7.34 -32.84
N GLY A 186 1.87 6.56 -32.19
CA GLY A 186 1.24 5.37 -32.76
C GLY A 186 2.20 4.18 -32.93
N TRP A 187 3.32 4.16 -32.21
CA TRP A 187 4.30 3.06 -32.31
C TRP A 187 3.87 1.87 -31.45
N HIS A 188 4.15 0.64 -31.90
CA HIS A 188 3.85 -0.60 -31.17
C HIS A 188 4.83 -0.85 -30.00
N THR A 189 4.85 0.02 -29.00
CA THR A 189 5.76 -0.07 -27.83
C THR A 189 5.09 -0.62 -26.57
N PHE A 190 3.94 -1.29 -26.71
CA PHE A 190 3.15 -1.78 -25.58
C PHE A 190 3.90 -2.79 -24.70
N GLU A 191 4.67 -3.71 -25.30
CA GLU A 191 5.54 -4.65 -24.58
C GLU A 191 6.73 -3.94 -23.90
N CYS A 192 7.29 -2.90 -24.54
CA CYS A 192 8.35 -2.10 -23.95
C CYS A 192 7.85 -1.32 -22.72
N MET A 193 6.61 -0.82 -22.77
CA MET A 193 5.95 -0.20 -21.62
C MET A 193 5.77 -1.20 -20.48
N TRP A 194 5.41 -2.46 -20.77
CA TRP A 194 5.38 -3.52 -19.77
C TRP A 194 6.76 -3.84 -19.17
N ALA A 195 7.79 -3.95 -20.01
CA ALA A 195 9.16 -4.13 -19.54
C ALA A 195 9.60 -2.96 -18.64
N ALA A 196 9.22 -1.73 -18.98
CA ALA A 196 9.46 -0.55 -18.14
C ALA A 196 8.72 -0.62 -16.80
N SER A 197 7.50 -1.17 -16.75
CA SER A 197 6.79 -1.43 -15.47
C SER A 197 7.53 -2.45 -14.59
N LEU A 198 8.14 -3.48 -15.18
CA LEU A 198 9.00 -4.40 -14.43
C LEU A 198 10.25 -3.70 -13.86
N VAL A 199 10.90 -2.86 -14.66
CA VAL A 199 12.03 -2.04 -14.20
C VAL A 199 11.59 -1.12 -13.06
N PHE A 200 10.44 -0.47 -13.17
CA PHE A 200 9.87 0.38 -12.13
C PHE A 200 9.62 -0.40 -10.83
N LEU A 201 9.04 -1.60 -10.92
CA LEU A 201 8.83 -2.50 -9.78
C LEU A 201 10.16 -2.88 -9.10
N LEU A 202 11.18 -3.25 -9.89
CA LEU A 202 12.51 -3.61 -9.38
C LEU A 202 13.20 -2.42 -8.67
N VAL A 203 13.11 -1.23 -9.26
CA VAL A 203 13.64 0.00 -8.65
C VAL A 203 12.96 0.30 -7.32
N ASN A 204 11.62 0.24 -7.27
CA ASN A 204 10.90 0.45 -6.01
C ASN A 204 11.29 -0.61 -4.96
N THR A 205 11.35 -1.88 -5.35
CA THR A 205 11.75 -2.96 -4.44
C THR A 205 13.16 -2.72 -3.90
N HIS A 206 14.10 -2.31 -4.76
CA HIS A 206 15.46 -1.97 -4.36
C HIS A 206 15.50 -0.82 -3.36
N ILE A 207 14.76 0.27 -3.62
CA ILE A 207 14.65 1.42 -2.71
C ILE A 207 14.13 0.96 -1.35
N MET A 208 13.06 0.17 -1.33
CA MET A 208 12.47 -0.36 -0.11
C MET A 208 13.49 -1.19 0.69
N THR A 209 14.23 -2.09 0.03
CA THR A 209 15.30 -2.87 0.68
C THR A 209 16.41 -1.97 1.24
N ARG A 210 16.84 -0.95 0.49
CA ARG A 210 17.87 -0.02 0.97
C ARG A 210 17.45 0.77 2.20
N LEU A 211 16.19 1.20 2.25
CA LEU A 211 15.62 1.86 3.42
C LEU A 211 15.58 0.93 4.63
N ILE A 212 15.15 -0.32 4.43
CA ILE A 212 15.16 -1.35 5.48
C ILE A 212 16.57 -1.62 6.01
N CYS A 213 17.58 -1.70 5.13
CA CYS A 213 18.96 -1.95 5.53
C CYS A 213 19.62 -0.77 6.26
N THR A 214 19.20 0.46 5.95
CA THR A 214 19.74 1.68 6.56
C THR A 214 18.99 2.07 7.84
N TYR A 215 17.78 1.51 8.02
CA TYR A 215 16.95 1.78 9.18
C TYR A 215 17.64 1.33 10.47
N SER A 216 17.84 2.29 11.36
CA SER A 216 18.25 2.06 12.73
C SER A 216 17.04 2.27 13.63
N PRO A 217 16.64 1.28 14.45
CA PRO A 217 15.51 1.45 15.34
C PRO A 217 15.75 2.61 16.31
N PRO A 218 14.72 3.38 16.67
CA PRO A 218 14.86 4.43 17.66
C PRO A 218 15.43 3.80 18.94
N SER A 219 16.58 4.29 19.39
CA SER A 219 17.22 3.83 20.63
C SER A 219 16.18 3.92 21.74
N SER A 220 15.96 2.81 22.45
CA SER A 220 15.05 2.71 23.59
C SER A 220 15.54 3.59 24.74
N SER A 221 15.34 4.89 24.59
CA SER A 221 15.45 5.87 25.66
C SER A 221 14.23 5.68 26.55
N LEU A 222 14.40 4.80 27.55
CA LEU A 222 13.76 4.77 28.87
C LEU A 222 13.91 3.35 29.46
N LYS A 223 15.15 2.96 29.78
CA LYS A 223 15.35 2.17 31.00
C LYS A 223 14.93 3.07 32.15
N VAL A 224 13.66 2.98 32.56
CA VAL A 224 13.20 3.58 33.82
C VAL A 224 14.09 3.00 34.92
N LYS A 225 14.83 3.89 35.58
CA LYS A 225 15.63 3.59 36.76
C LYS A 225 14.75 2.87 37.78
N THR A 226 15.14 1.64 38.12
CA THR A 226 14.86 1.08 39.45
C THR A 226 15.60 1.92 40.47
N GLU A 227 14.87 2.70 41.24
CA GLU A 227 15.17 3.07 42.63
C GLU A 227 13.93 2.76 43.46
#